data_AF-A0A3B5QAT3-F1
#
_entry.id   AF-A0A3B5QAT3-F1
#
_cell.length_a   1.000
_cell.length_b   1.000
_cell.length_c   1.000
_cell.angle_alpha   90.00
_cell.angle_beta   90.00
_cell.angle_gamma   90.00
#
_symmetry.space_group_name_H-M   'P 1'
#
loop_
_entity.id
_entity.type
_entity.pdbx_description
1 polymer ?
#
loop_
_entity_poly.entity_id
_entity_poly.type
_entity_poly.pdbx_seq_one_letter_code
_entity_poly.pdbx_strand_id
1 'polypeptide(L)'
;MADPDLDFTTGESGASATYPMQCSALRKNGYVVLKGRPCKIVEMSTSKTGKHGHAKVNLVGIDIFTNKKYEDMCPSTHNMDVPAIKRTDYQLVNIAESYMSLMSDNGDIREDLRVPESDIGKEIESKFEGGEEFMLEESELDLKTIQSLSFLFQINQNL
;
A
#
# COMPACT_ATOMS: atom_id res chain seq x y z
N MET A 1 -15.39 -51.31 5.35
CA MET A 1 -16.12 -50.04 5.57
C MET A 1 -15.12 -48.96 5.24
N ALA A 2 -15.42 -48.16 4.21
CA ALA A 2 -14.57 -47.09 3.70
C ALA A 2 -14.91 -45.76 4.38
N ASP A 3 -13.92 -44.88 4.38
CA ASP A 3 -13.59 -43.75 5.25
C ASP A 3 -14.61 -42.60 5.31
N PRO A 4 -14.33 -41.56 6.12
CA PRO A 4 -13.84 -40.38 5.41
C PRO A 4 -12.67 -39.66 6.09
N ASP A 5 -11.65 -39.40 5.26
CA ASP A 5 -10.58 -38.43 5.43
C ASP A 5 -11.12 -37.05 5.84
N LEU A 6 -10.63 -36.56 6.99
CA LEU A 6 -10.86 -35.20 7.46
C LEU A 6 -9.88 -34.26 6.76
N ASP A 7 -10.29 -33.74 5.60
CA ASP A 7 -9.58 -32.69 4.87
C ASP A 7 -9.77 -31.34 5.60
N PHE A 8 -8.83 -31.01 6.49
CA PHE A 8 -8.73 -29.67 7.08
C PHE A 8 -8.23 -28.70 6.01
N THR A 9 -9.16 -28.19 5.22
CA THR A 9 -8.92 -26.98 4.41
C THR A 9 -8.73 -25.80 5.37
N THR A 10 -7.49 -25.35 5.53
CA THR A 10 -7.17 -24.05 6.10
C THR A 10 -7.94 -23.00 5.32
N GLY A 11 -9.03 -22.49 5.89
CA GLY A 11 -9.79 -21.40 5.32
C GLY A 11 -8.90 -20.17 5.26
N GLU A 12 -8.38 -19.85 4.07
CA GLU A 12 -7.93 -18.48 3.77
C GLU A 12 -9.13 -17.58 4.08
N SER A 13 -9.09 -16.93 5.25
CA SER A 13 -10.01 -15.87 5.57
C SER A 13 -9.84 -14.82 4.49
N GLY A 14 -10.83 -14.75 3.59
CA GLY A 14 -10.91 -13.78 2.51
C GLY A 14 -11.12 -12.38 3.07
N ALA A 15 -10.12 -11.84 3.76
CA ALA A 15 -10.04 -10.42 4.03
C ALA A 15 -10.07 -9.73 2.67
N SER A 16 -11.11 -8.93 2.46
CA SER A 16 -11.26 -8.22 1.19
C SER A 16 -10.07 -7.26 1.04
N ALA A 17 -9.31 -7.43 -0.05
CA ALA A 17 -8.18 -6.60 -0.45
C ALA A 17 -8.49 -5.09 -0.51
N THR A 18 -9.76 -4.78 -0.66
CA THR A 18 -10.31 -3.43 -0.72
C THR A 18 -11.52 -3.34 0.20
N TYR A 19 -11.81 -2.14 0.64
CA TYR A 19 -13.09 -1.84 1.28
C TYR A 19 -13.83 -0.79 0.47
N PRO A 20 -15.17 -0.90 0.34
CA PRO A 20 -15.96 0.09 -0.37
C PRO A 20 -16.02 1.38 0.47
N MET A 21 -15.75 2.51 -0.16
CA MET A 21 -15.92 3.83 0.43
C MET A 21 -16.66 4.74 -0.54
N GLN A 22 -17.61 5.54 -0.04
CA GLN A 22 -18.35 6.48 -0.87
C GLN A 22 -17.39 7.52 -1.49
N CYS A 23 -17.55 7.80 -2.79
CA CYS A 23 -16.71 8.71 -3.57
C CYS A 23 -16.62 10.12 -2.93
N SER A 24 -17.66 10.60 -2.23
CA SER A 24 -17.62 11.86 -1.45
C SER A 24 -16.85 11.80 -0.12
N ALA A 25 -16.62 10.60 0.43
CA ALA A 25 -15.84 10.41 1.65
C ALA A 25 -14.33 10.38 1.38
N LEU A 26 -13.92 10.18 0.12
CA LEU A 26 -12.52 10.27 -0.30
C LEU A 26 -11.95 11.67 -0.04
N ARG A 27 -10.64 11.73 0.17
CA ARG A 27 -9.90 12.96 0.49
C ARG A 27 -8.59 13.00 -0.31
N LYS A 28 -8.06 14.21 -0.52
CA LYS A 28 -6.71 14.41 -1.07
C LYS A 28 -5.69 13.68 -0.19
N ASN A 29 -4.67 13.09 -0.81
CA ASN A 29 -3.69 12.19 -0.22
C ASN A 29 -4.24 10.85 0.30
N GLY A 30 -5.54 10.59 0.16
CA GLY A 30 -6.12 9.27 0.39
C GLY A 30 -5.77 8.30 -0.74
N TYR A 31 -6.15 7.04 -0.57
CA TYR A 31 -5.96 5.99 -1.58
C TYR A 31 -7.30 5.58 -2.18
N VAL A 32 -7.27 5.17 -3.44
CA VAL A 32 -8.42 4.64 -4.15
C VAL A 32 -7.92 3.75 -5.28
N VAL A 33 -8.67 2.71 -5.60
CA VAL A 33 -8.40 1.86 -6.75
C VAL A 33 -8.97 2.54 -7.99
N LEU A 34 -8.09 3.01 -8.90
CA LEU A 34 -8.48 3.53 -10.20
C LEU A 34 -8.10 2.51 -11.28
N LYS A 35 -9.09 2.09 -12.08
CA LYS A 35 -8.89 1.12 -13.17
C LYS A 35 -8.17 -0.17 -12.72
N GLY A 36 -8.50 -0.66 -11.53
CA GLY A 36 -7.90 -1.87 -10.94
C GLY A 36 -6.48 -1.68 -10.38
N ARG A 37 -6.00 -0.44 -10.23
CA ARG A 37 -4.70 -0.13 -9.67
C ARG A 37 -4.81 0.76 -8.43
N PRO A 38 -4.03 0.51 -7.36
CA PRO A 38 -4.00 1.39 -6.21
C PRO A 38 -3.36 2.72 -6.60
N CYS A 39 -4.08 3.81 -6.39
CA CYS A 39 -3.61 5.15 -6.68
C CYS A 39 -3.73 6.04 -5.44
N LYS A 40 -2.74 6.90 -5.23
CA LYS A 40 -2.80 8.00 -4.27
C LYS A 40 -3.51 9.19 -4.92
N ILE A 41 -4.58 9.68 -4.30
CA ILE A 41 -5.36 10.83 -4.79
C ILE A 41 -4.52 12.10 -4.65
N VAL A 42 -4.09 12.68 -5.77
CA VAL A 42 -3.34 13.94 -5.80
C VAL A 42 -4.24 15.15 -6.00
N GLU A 43 -5.37 14.97 -6.68
CA GLU A 43 -6.35 16.02 -6.90
C GLU A 43 -7.78 15.45 -6.90
N MET A 44 -8.71 16.22 -6.35
CA MET A 44 -10.13 15.87 -6.28
C MET A 44 -10.94 17.13 -6.49
N SER A 45 -11.84 17.12 -7.48
CA SER A 45 -12.76 18.23 -7.72
C SER A 45 -14.19 17.72 -7.82
N THR A 46 -15.14 18.50 -7.30
CA THR A 46 -16.56 18.16 -7.35
C THR A 46 -17.30 19.14 -8.25
N SER A 47 -18.00 18.60 -9.24
CA SER A 47 -18.82 19.35 -10.19
C SER A 47 -20.30 19.12 -9.89
N LYS A 48 -21.09 20.20 -9.84
CA LYS A 48 -22.56 20.10 -9.74
C LYS A 48 -23.12 19.92 -11.15
N THR A 49 -23.90 18.89 -11.37
CA THR A 49 -24.57 18.67 -12.66
C THR A 49 -25.92 19.40 -12.67
N GLY A 50 -25.92 20.69 -13.00
CA GLY A 50 -27.17 21.47 -13.13
C GLY A 50 -28.04 21.54 -11.86
N LYS A 51 -29.32 21.91 -12.04
CA LYS A 51 -30.26 22.23 -10.94
C LYS A 51 -30.76 21.01 -10.15
N HIS A 52 -30.81 19.83 -10.77
CA HIS A 52 -31.36 18.60 -10.18
C HIS A 52 -30.39 17.41 -10.21
N GLY A 53 -29.18 17.57 -10.74
CA GLY A 53 -28.27 16.46 -10.91
C GLY A 53 -27.38 16.21 -9.71
N HIS A 54 -27.00 14.95 -9.52
CA HIS A 54 -26.06 14.54 -8.49
C HIS A 54 -24.68 15.16 -8.75
N ALA A 55 -23.98 15.49 -7.67
CA ALA A 55 -22.60 15.95 -7.80
C ALA A 55 -21.73 14.83 -8.39
N LYS A 56 -20.90 15.17 -9.37
CA LYS A 56 -19.89 14.28 -9.95
C LYS A 56 -18.53 14.68 -9.41
N VAL A 57 -17.76 13.71 -8.93
CA VAL A 57 -16.41 13.92 -8.44
C VAL A 57 -15.45 13.49 -9.53
N ASN A 58 -14.52 14.36 -9.88
CA ASN A 58 -13.36 14.04 -10.69
C ASN A 58 -12.19 13.73 -9.75
N LEU A 59 -11.64 12.53 -9.88
CA LEU A 59 -10.52 12.04 -9.10
C LEU A 59 -9.30 11.93 -10.00
N VAL A 60 -8.20 12.47 -9.52
CA VAL A 60 -6.89 12.33 -10.15
C VAL A 60 -5.99 11.62 -9.16
N GLY A 61 -5.55 10.43 -9.51
CA GLY A 61 -4.65 9.61 -8.72
C GLY A 61 -3.32 9.35 -9.43
N ILE A 62 -2.27 9.13 -8.66
CA ILE A 62 -1.00 8.60 -9.15
C ILE A 62 -0.87 7.17 -8.65
N ASP A 63 -0.64 6.23 -9.58
CA ASP A 63 -0.33 4.84 -9.25
C ASP A 63 0.94 4.79 -8.40
N ILE A 64 0.82 4.19 -7.21
CA ILE A 64 1.89 4.13 -6.23
C ILE A 64 3.09 3.30 -6.69
N PHE A 65 2.89 2.40 -7.66
CA PHE A 65 3.93 1.51 -8.16
C PHE A 65 4.56 2.05 -9.44
N THR A 66 3.74 2.52 -10.37
CA THR A 66 4.25 2.97 -11.68
C THR A 66 4.46 4.48 -11.79
N ASN A 67 4.05 5.25 -10.78
CA ASN A 67 4.01 6.71 -10.81
C ASN A 67 3.22 7.29 -11.99
N LYS A 68 2.36 6.48 -12.63
CA LYS A 68 1.51 6.92 -13.75
C LYS A 68 0.28 7.62 -13.21
N LYS A 69 -0.09 8.73 -13.85
CA LYS A 69 -1.30 9.48 -13.55
C LYS A 69 -2.52 8.77 -14.13
N TYR A 70 -3.56 8.62 -13.32
CA TYR A 70 -4.86 8.08 -13.68
C TYR A 70 -5.95 9.07 -13.27
N GLU A 71 -6.96 9.20 -14.12
CA GLU A 71 -8.10 10.09 -13.90
C GLU A 71 -9.40 9.29 -14.06
N ASP A 72 -10.37 9.56 -13.20
CA ASP A 72 -11.69 8.95 -13.23
C ASP A 72 -12.78 9.90 -12.71
N MET A 73 -14.01 9.71 -13.17
CA MET A 73 -15.16 10.52 -12.77
C MET A 73 -16.29 9.63 -12.24
N CYS A 74 -16.52 9.69 -10.93
CA CYS A 74 -17.62 8.97 -10.26
C CYS A 74 -18.75 9.90 -9.79
N PRO A 75 -20.01 9.45 -9.80
CA PRO A 75 -21.04 10.07 -8.99
C PRO A 75 -20.62 10.12 -7.52
N SER A 76 -20.90 11.22 -6.82
CA SER A 76 -20.54 11.41 -5.41
C SER A 76 -21.11 10.36 -4.45
N THR A 77 -22.21 9.71 -4.83
CA THR A 77 -22.86 8.64 -4.07
C THR A 77 -22.40 7.23 -4.46
N HIS A 78 -21.55 7.09 -5.48
CA HIS A 78 -21.03 5.80 -5.88
C HIS A 78 -19.96 5.32 -4.89
N ASN A 79 -19.95 4.02 -4.59
CA ASN A 79 -18.88 3.42 -3.81
C ASN A 79 -17.69 3.16 -4.74
N MET A 80 -16.51 3.50 -4.25
CA MET A 80 -15.22 3.23 -4.88
C MET A 80 -14.45 2.27 -3.98
N ASP A 81 -13.67 1.39 -4.59
CA ASP A 81 -12.77 0.51 -3.86
C ASP A 81 -11.58 1.30 -3.32
N VAL A 82 -11.34 1.17 -2.02
CA VAL A 82 -10.15 1.73 -1.37
C VAL A 82 -9.24 0.57 -0.97
N PRO A 83 -7.96 0.57 -1.37
CA PRO A 83 -7.04 -0.48 -0.96
C PRO A 83 -6.80 -0.39 0.55
N ALA A 84 -6.84 -1.53 1.23
CA ALA A 84 -6.34 -1.61 2.59
C ALA A 84 -4.81 -1.55 2.55
N ILE A 85 -4.24 -0.49 3.10
CA ILE A 85 -2.78 -0.34 3.20
C ILE A 85 -2.42 -0.52 4.67
N LYS A 86 -1.71 -1.60 4.97
CA LYS A 86 -1.14 -1.83 6.29
C LYS A 86 0.27 -1.25 6.29
N ARG A 87 0.50 -0.27 7.16
CA ARG A 87 1.82 0.30 7.39
C ARG A 87 2.39 -0.30 8.65
N THR A 88 3.61 -0.76 8.57
CA THR A 88 4.35 -1.26 9.74
C THR A 88 5.74 -0.70 9.69
N ASP A 89 6.09 0.00 10.76
CA ASP A 89 7.40 0.61 10.91
C ASP A 89 8.38 -0.40 11.48
N TYR A 90 9.54 -0.50 10.85
CA TYR A 90 10.63 -1.35 11.30
C TYR A 90 11.90 -0.54 11.49
N GLN A 91 12.64 -0.83 12.55
CA GLN A 91 13.99 -0.34 12.72
C GLN A 91 14.96 -1.30 12.02
N LEU A 92 15.83 -0.76 11.16
CA LEU A 92 16.93 -1.54 10.59
C LEU A 92 17.98 -1.78 11.68
N VAL A 93 18.18 -3.05 12.03
CA VAL A 93 19.16 -3.48 13.05
C VAL A 93 20.48 -3.86 12.41
N ASN A 94 20.43 -4.62 11.31
CA ASN A 94 21.62 -5.12 10.65
C ASN A 94 21.38 -5.40 9.15
N ILE A 95 22.46 -5.40 8.37
CA ILE A 95 22.46 -5.92 7.00
C ILE A 95 23.52 -7.04 6.92
N ALA A 96 23.10 -8.26 6.60
CA ALA A 96 23.97 -9.42 6.46
C ALA A 96 23.69 -10.14 5.13
N GLU A 97 24.72 -10.34 4.31
CA GLU A 97 24.60 -11.05 3.02
C GLU A 97 23.46 -10.51 2.11
N SER A 98 23.27 -9.19 2.10
CA SER A 98 22.16 -8.48 1.43
C SER A 98 20.76 -8.69 2.01
N TYR A 99 20.62 -9.38 3.15
CA TYR A 99 19.38 -9.45 3.92
C TYR A 99 19.36 -8.40 5.02
N MET A 100 18.19 -7.81 5.25
CA MET A 100 17.95 -6.82 6.30
C MET A 100 17.36 -7.50 7.52
N SER A 101 17.99 -7.32 8.68
CA SER A 101 17.39 -7.64 9.97
C SER A 101 16.60 -6.42 10.45
N LEU A 102 15.28 -6.54 10.45
CA LEU A 102 14.31 -5.50 10.75
C LEU A 102 13.61 -5.81 12.07
N MET A 103 13.58 -4.86 13.01
CA MET A 103 12.91 -5.01 14.29
C MET A 103 11.63 -4.16 14.31
N SER A 104 10.49 -4.79 14.61
CA SER A 104 9.23 -4.09 14.84
C SER A 104 9.18 -3.45 16.23
N ASP A 105 8.20 -2.57 16.44
CA ASP A 105 7.89 -1.96 17.73
C ASP A 105 7.59 -2.97 18.85
N ASN A 106 7.02 -4.12 18.51
CA ASN A 106 6.70 -5.20 19.45
C ASN A 106 7.94 -6.06 19.82
N GLY A 107 9.08 -5.78 19.20
CA GLY A 107 10.33 -6.50 19.42
C GLY A 107 10.50 -7.77 18.57
N ASP A 108 9.56 -8.04 17.66
CA ASP A 108 9.73 -9.11 16.67
C ASP A 108 10.77 -8.70 15.64
N ILE A 109 11.71 -9.61 15.33
CA ILE A 109 12.77 -9.42 14.35
C ILE A 109 12.42 -10.22 13.09
N ARG A 110 12.54 -9.58 11.93
CA ARG A 110 12.32 -10.14 10.59
C ARG A 110 13.62 -10.08 9.80
N GLU A 111 13.97 -11.18 9.13
CA GLU A 111 15.22 -11.32 8.35
C GLU A 111 14.93 -11.88 6.94
N ASP A 112 13.65 -11.99 6.57
CA ASP A 112 13.18 -12.52 5.29
C ASP A 112 13.30 -11.51 4.14
N LEU A 113 13.58 -10.24 4.44
CA LEU A 113 13.60 -9.16 3.47
C LEU A 113 15.02 -8.86 2.97
N ARG A 114 15.18 -8.88 1.65
CA ARG A 114 16.43 -8.53 0.99
C ARG A 114 16.48 -7.03 0.67
N VAL A 115 17.67 -6.45 0.74
CA VAL A 115 17.92 -5.08 0.28
C VAL A 115 17.52 -4.98 -1.21
N PRO A 116 16.67 -4.03 -1.61
CA PRO A 116 16.25 -3.88 -2.99
C PRO A 116 17.41 -3.37 -3.88
N GLU A 117 17.53 -3.85 -5.12
CA GLU A 117 18.59 -3.43 -6.05
C GLU A 117 18.37 -2.02 -6.66
N SER A 118 17.35 -1.30 -6.18
CA SER A 118 17.01 0.05 -6.62
C SER A 118 17.89 1.11 -5.93
N ASP A 119 17.78 2.37 -6.37
CA ASP A 119 18.49 3.49 -5.74
C ASP A 119 18.16 3.63 -4.23
N ILE A 120 16.98 3.16 -3.82
CA ILE A 120 16.56 3.13 -2.42
C ILE A 120 17.41 2.15 -1.60
N GLY A 121 17.71 0.96 -2.13
CA GLY A 121 18.56 0.00 -1.40
C GLY A 121 19.98 0.49 -1.22
N LYS A 122 20.53 1.18 -2.23
CA LYS A 122 21.84 1.86 -2.10
C LYS A 122 21.81 2.94 -1.03
N GLU A 123 20.70 3.68 -0.91
CA GLU A 123 20.54 4.68 0.15
C GLU A 123 20.47 4.02 1.54
N ILE A 124 19.77 2.89 1.66
CA ILE A 124 19.69 2.10 2.89
C ILE A 124 21.08 1.62 3.31
N GLU A 125 21.86 1.02 2.41
CA GLU A 125 23.22 0.56 2.69
C GLU A 125 24.14 1.73 3.08
N SER A 126 24.10 2.83 2.33
CA SER A 126 24.91 4.03 2.61
C SER A 126 24.61 4.63 3.98
N LYS A 127 23.33 4.72 4.37
CA LYS A 127 22.92 5.23 5.69
C LYS A 127 23.33 4.28 6.81
N PHE A 128 23.22 2.97 6.58
CA PHE A 128 23.65 1.96 7.55
C PHE A 128 25.17 2.00 7.76
N GLU A 129 25.97 2.11 6.69
CA GLU A 129 27.43 2.31 6.77
C GLU A 129 27.80 3.64 7.44
N GLY A 130 26.96 4.67 7.29
CA GLY A 130 27.09 5.96 7.99
C GLY A 130 26.82 5.88 9.50
N GLY A 131 26.32 4.75 10.02
CA GLY A 131 25.92 4.58 11.41
C GLY A 131 24.68 5.39 11.78
N GLU A 132 23.87 5.78 10.79
CA GLU A 132 22.60 6.47 11.01
C GLU A 132 21.52 5.45 11.35
N GLU A 133 20.81 5.65 12.46
CA GLU A 133 19.59 4.91 12.75
C GLU A 133 18.44 5.49 11.94
N PHE A 134 17.78 4.67 11.13
CA PHE A 134 16.58 5.07 10.40
C PHE A 134 15.51 3.99 10.44
N MET A 135 14.27 4.45 10.29
CA MET A 135 13.07 3.63 10.30
C MET A 135 12.63 3.37 8.86
N LEU A 136 12.33 2.11 8.59
CA LEU A 136 11.80 1.61 7.34
C LEU A 136 10.31 1.36 7.51
N GLU A 137 9.49 2.16 6.82
CA GLU A 137 8.04 1.92 6.76
C GLU A 137 7.76 0.87 5.67
N GLU A 138 7.28 -0.30 6.07
CA GLU A 138 6.75 -1.31 5.16
C GLU A 138 5.26 -1.05 4.95
N SER A 139 4.89 -0.70 3.71
CA SER A 139 3.50 -0.60 3.29
C SER A 139 3.08 -1.88 2.55
N GLU A 140 2.35 -2.75 3.24
CA GLU A 140 1.74 -3.93 2.63
C GLU A 140 0.40 -3.54 1.98
N LEU A 141 0.34 -3.69 0.65
CA LEU A 141 -0.90 -3.61 -0.11
C LEU A 141 -1.34 -5.02 -0.47
N ASP A 142 -2.42 -5.47 0.16
CA ASP A 142 -2.97 -6.81 0.02
C ASP A 142 -3.78 -6.95 -1.28
N LEU A 143 -3.16 -6.69 -2.44
CA LEU A 143 -3.81 -6.85 -3.76
C LEU A 143 -3.46 -8.23 -4.31
N LYS A 144 -4.34 -9.21 -4.08
CA LYS A 144 -4.18 -10.64 -4.45
C LYS A 144 -3.91 -10.97 -5.94
N THR A 145 -3.54 -10.03 -6.82
CA THR A 145 -3.18 -10.35 -8.23
C THR A 145 -2.15 -9.41 -8.88
N ILE A 146 -1.37 -8.64 -8.11
CA ILE A 146 -0.17 -8.00 -8.68
C ILE A 146 1.03 -8.50 -7.88
N GLN A 147 1.67 -9.55 -8.40
CA GLN A 147 3.01 -9.95 -8.02
C GLN A 147 3.97 -8.78 -8.24
N SER A 148 4.03 -7.89 -7.28
CA SER A 148 5.20 -7.08 -6.98
C SER A 148 4.97 -6.55 -5.58
N LEU A 149 5.64 -7.20 -4.62
CA LEU A 149 6.09 -6.53 -3.41
C LEU A 149 6.99 -5.37 -3.86
N SER A 150 6.38 -4.27 -4.28
CA SER A 150 7.10 -3.02 -4.45
C SER A 150 7.16 -2.41 -3.06
N PHE A 151 8.22 -2.75 -2.33
CA PHE A 151 8.54 -2.09 -1.07
C PHE A 151 8.76 -0.61 -1.36
N LEU A 152 7.78 0.22 -1.03
CA LEU A 152 7.99 1.66 -0.92
C LEU A 152 8.60 1.89 0.47
N PHE A 153 9.91 1.75 0.57
CA PHE A 153 10.64 2.23 1.74
C PHE A 153 10.64 3.76 1.68
N GLN A 154 9.70 4.38 2.38
CA GLN A 154 9.79 5.79 2.67
C GLN A 154 10.81 5.95 3.79
N ILE A 155 12.01 6.41 3.48
CA ILE A 155 12.97 6.79 4.52
C ILE A 155 12.39 8.02 5.22
N ASN A 156 12.01 7.86 6.49
CA ASN A 156 11.49 8.94 7.30
C ASN A 156 12.66 9.89 7.62
N GLN A 157 12.92 10.84 6.72
CA GLN A 157 13.75 12.00 7.01
C GLN A 157 12.95 12.88 7.98
N ASN A 158 13.06 12.61 9.28
CA ASN A 158 12.63 13.54 10.32
C ASN A 158 13.53 14.79 10.23
N LEU A 159 12.97 15.87 9.67
CA LEU A 159 13.42 17.25 9.80
C LEU A 159 12.20 18.15 9.93
#